data_AF-A0A3M1Z284-F1
#
_entry.id   AF-A0A3M1Z284-F1
#
_cell.length_a   1.000
_cell.length_b   1.000
_cell.length_c   1.000
_cell.angle_alpha   90.00
_cell.angle_beta   90.00
_cell.angle_gamma   90.00
#
_symmetry.space_group_name_H-M   'P 1'
#
loop_
_entity.id
_entity.type
_entity.pdbx_description
1 polymer ?
#
loop_
_entity_poly.entity_id
_entity_poly.type
_entity_poly.pdbx_seq_one_letter_code
_entity_poly.pdbx_strand_id
1 'polypeptide(L)' 'ASRLGGFRSLTEFVLRAVQSKAEEIVEKHNRILASQKDQEVFFNFVFEGIPPNQALKSALDEYNKLR' A
#
# COMPACT_ATOMS: atom_id res chain seq x y z
N ALA A 1 25.18 14.75 13.32
CA ALA A 1 24.14 14.61 12.27
C ALA A 1 24.01 15.86 11.39
N SER A 2 23.48 17.00 11.88
CA SER A 2 23.23 18.21 11.07
C SER A 2 24.46 18.77 10.31
N ARG A 3 25.61 18.99 10.97
CA ARG A 3 26.86 19.44 10.30
C ARG A 3 27.50 18.38 9.38
N LEU A 4 27.33 17.09 9.70
CA LEU A 4 27.89 15.97 8.92
C LEU A 4 27.09 15.67 7.65
N GLY A 5 25.80 16.05 7.63
CA GLY A 5 24.91 15.88 6.47
C GLY A 5 24.78 17.11 5.58
N GLY A 6 25.60 18.15 5.78
CA GLY A 6 25.59 19.36 4.93
C GLY A 6 24.44 20.35 5.16
N PHE A 7 23.68 20.22 6.26
CA PHE A 7 22.55 21.11 6.56
C PHE A 7 23.01 22.44 7.14
N ARG A 8 22.35 23.54 6.76
CA ARG A 8 22.70 24.91 7.19
C ARG A 8 22.28 25.17 8.63
N SER A 9 21.32 24.42 9.16
CA SER A 9 20.87 24.51 10.55
C SER A 9 20.32 23.17 11.06
N LEU A 10 20.13 23.09 12.39
CA LEU A 10 19.44 21.96 13.01
C LEU A 10 17.96 21.90 12.60
N THR A 11 17.31 23.06 12.49
CA THR A 11 15.90 23.15 12.06
C THR A 11 15.71 22.59 10.66
N GLU A 12 16.59 22.94 9.73
CA GLU A 12 16.56 22.40 8.37
C GLU A 12 16.72 20.88 8.36
N PHE A 13 17.66 20.36 9.15
CA PHE A 13 17.85 18.92 9.31
C PHE A 13 16.58 18.23 9.84
N VAL A 14 15.97 18.77 10.90
CA VAL A 14 14.77 18.18 11.51
C VAL A 14 13.60 18.19 10.52
N LEU A 15 13.36 19.29 9.82
CA LEU A 15 12.28 19.39 8.84
C LEU A 15 12.44 18.36 7.71
N ARG A 16 13.66 18.25 7.16
CA ARG A 16 13.98 17.29 6.09
C ARG A 16 13.84 15.85 6.57
N ALA A 17 14.29 15.54 7.77
CA ALA A 17 14.18 14.20 8.34
C ALA A 17 12.71 13.80 8.56
N VAL A 18 11.89 14.70 9.10
CA VAL A 18 10.46 14.46 9.34
C VAL A 18 9.73 14.27 8.01
N GLN A 19 9.97 15.14 7.02
CA GLN A 19 9.34 15.02 5.71
C GLN A 19 9.70 13.70 5.02
N SER A 20 10.99 13.36 4.96
CA SER A 20 11.45 12.11 4.35
C SER A 20 10.82 10.90 5.03
N LYS A 21 10.70 10.92 6.36
CA LYS A 21 10.10 9.79 7.08
C LYS A 21 8.59 9.69 6.85
N ALA A 22 7.90 10.83 6.75
CA ALA A 22 6.48 10.85 6.43
C ALA A 22 6.21 10.26 5.04
N GLU A 23 7.01 10.63 4.04
CA GLU A 23 6.94 10.08 2.67
C GLU A 23 7.19 8.56 2.68
N GLU A 24 8.21 8.10 3.39
CA GLU A 24 8.52 6.66 3.53
C GLU A 24 7.37 5.88 4.19
N ILE A 25 6.72 6.46 5.22
CA ILE A 25 5.58 5.83 5.90
C ILE A 25 4.39 5.71 4.94
N VAL A 26 4.06 6.78 4.22
CA VAL A 26 2.95 6.78 3.26
C VAL A 26 3.23 5.81 2.11
N GLU A 27 4.45 5.78 1.58
CA GLU A 27 4.84 4.84 0.52
C GLU A 27 4.71 3.40 1.00
N LYS A 28 5.22 3.09 2.19
CA LYS A 28 5.11 1.74 2.78
C LYS A 28 3.67 1.33 3.03
N HIS A 29 2.82 2.25 3.48
CA HIS A 29 1.41 1.98 3.71
C HIS A 29 0.64 1.71 2.41
N ASN A 30 0.93 2.49 1.37
CA ASN A 30 0.25 2.38 0.07
C ASN A 30 0.80 1.26 -0.82
N ARG A 31 1.93 0.65 -0.46
CA ARG A 31 2.55 -0.42 -1.24
C ARG A 31 1.73 -1.71 -1.10
N ILE A 32 0.96 -2.02 -2.14
CA ILE A 32 0.11 -3.21 -2.22
C ILE A 32 0.94 -4.49 -2.48
N LEU A 33 1.98 -4.40 -3.32
CA LEU A 33 2.85 -5.52 -3.68
C LEU A 33 4.22 -5.33 -3.03
N ALA A 34 4.39 -5.86 -1.83
CA ALA A 34 5.59 -5.66 -1.01
C ALA A 34 6.70 -6.68 -1.32
N SER A 35 6.35 -7.88 -1.80
CA SER A 35 7.29 -8.95 -2.10
C SER A 35 7.07 -9.56 -3.49
N GLN A 36 8.06 -10.29 -4.00
CA GLN A 36 7.94 -11.07 -5.24
C GLN A 36 6.82 -12.12 -5.13
N LYS A 37 6.68 -12.74 -3.96
CA LYS A 37 5.60 -13.69 -3.69
C LYS A 37 4.22 -13.05 -3.82
N ASP A 38 4.04 -11.83 -3.31
CA ASP A 38 2.76 -11.10 -3.44
C ASP A 38 2.47 -10.79 -4.90
N GLN A 39 3.50 -10.42 -5.68
CA GLN A 39 3.36 -10.16 -7.12
C GLN A 39 2.90 -11.42 -7.85
N GLU A 40 3.56 -12.56 -7.63
CA GLU A 40 3.19 -13.84 -8.26
C GLU A 40 1.73 -14.22 -7.97
N VAL A 41 1.33 -14.19 -6.69
CA VAL A 41 -0.04 -14.51 -6.28
C VAL A 41 -1.04 -13.54 -6.91
N PHE A 42 -0.76 -12.24 -6.89
CA PHE A 42 -1.62 -11.23 -7.48
C PHE A 42 -1.80 -11.44 -8.98
N PHE A 43 -0.71 -11.60 -9.72
CA PHE A 43 -0.76 -11.76 -11.17
C PHE A 43 -1.42 -13.09 -11.58
N ASN A 44 -1.14 -14.18 -10.88
CA ASN A 44 -1.83 -15.45 -11.13
C ASN A 44 -3.35 -15.27 -10.98
N PHE A 45 -3.81 -14.61 -9.92
CA PHE A 45 -5.24 -14.36 -9.73
C PHE A 45 -5.86 -13.41 -10.76
N VAL A 46 -5.12 -12.37 -11.19
CA VAL A 46 -5.60 -11.44 -12.23
C VAL A 46 -5.74 -12.12 -13.58
N PHE A 47 -4.80 -12.99 -13.97
CA PHE A 47 -4.78 -13.61 -15.30
C PHE A 47 -5.58 -14.90 -15.40
N GLU A 48 -5.54 -15.74 -14.37
CA GLU A 48 -6.27 -17.03 -14.37
C GLU A 48 -7.75 -16.83 -14.00
N GLY A 49 -8.03 -15.82 -13.16
CA GLY A 49 -9.34 -15.58 -12.59
C GLY A 49 -9.74 -16.65 -11.57
N ILE A 50 -10.46 -16.24 -10.52
CA ILE A 50 -11.06 -17.18 -9.56
C ILE A 50 -12.58 -17.03 -9.64
N PRO A 51 -13.34 -18.13 -9.75
CA PRO A 51 -14.78 -18.05 -9.61
C PRO A 51 -15.16 -17.55 -8.21
N PRO A 52 -16.18 -16.69 -8.08
CA PRO A 52 -16.62 -16.22 -6.78
C PRO A 52 -17.12 -17.39 -5.93
N ASN A 53 -16.76 -17.37 -4.65
CA ASN A 53 -17.24 -18.38 -3.71
C ASN A 53 -18.73 -18.20 -3.39
N GLN A 54 -19.30 -19.15 -2.64
CA GLN A 54 -20.74 -19.11 -2.33
C GLN A 54 -21.13 -17.88 -1.51
N ALA A 55 -20.27 -17.39 -0.62
CA ALA A 55 -20.56 -16.21 0.18
C ALA A 55 -20.69 -14.94 -0.68
N LEU A 56 -19.79 -14.75 -1.66
CA LEU A 56 -19.87 -13.63 -2.60
C LEU A 56 -21.12 -13.72 -3.48
N LYS A 57 -21.48 -14.92 -3.95
CA LYS A 57 -22.72 -15.14 -4.71
C LYS A 57 -23.96 -14.79 -3.90
N SER A 58 -24.06 -15.27 -2.66
CA SER A 58 -25.18 -14.96 -1.77
C SER A 58 -25.29 -13.46 -1.45
N ALA A 59 -24.17 -12.78 -1.23
CA ALA A 59 -24.15 -11.33 -0.99
C ALA A 59 -24.66 -10.53 -2.21
N LEU A 60 -24.30 -10.96 -3.42
CA LEU A 60 -24.82 -10.37 -4.65
C LEU A 60 -26.33 -10.59 -4.78
N ASP A 61 -26.81 -11.81 -4.49
CA ASP A 61 -28.24 -12.13 -4.53
C ASP A 61 -29.04 -11.31 -3.52
N GLU A 62 -28.51 -11.06 -2.33
CA GLU A 62 -29.13 -10.21 -1.31
C GLU A 62 -29.21 -8.75 -1.77
N TYR A 63 -28.10 -8.19 -2.27
CA TYR A 63 -28.08 -6.84 -2.82
C TYR A 63 -29.13 -6.65 -3.94
N ASN A 64 -29.24 -7.62 -4.85
CA ASN A 64 -30.19 -7.57 -5.96
C ASN A 64 -31.65 -7.64 -5.51
N LYS A 65 -31.95 -8.23 -4.35
CA LYS A 65 -33.33 -8.26 -3.78
C LYS A 65 -33.74 -6.92 -3.17
N LEU A 66 -32.78 -6.08 -2.79
CA LEU A 66 -33.02 -4.76 -2.20
C LEU A 66 -33.23 -3.66 -3.26
N ARG A 67 -33.07 -3.99 -4.54
CA ARG A 67 -33.14 -3.07 -5.67
C ARG A 67 -34.39 -3.33 -6.52
#